data_AF-A0A836FAT1-F1
#
_entry.id   AF-A0A836FAT1-F1
#
_cell.length_a   1.000
_cell.length_b   1.000
_cell.length_c   1.000
_cell.angle_alpha   90.00
_cell.angle_beta   90.00
_cell.angle_gamma   90.00
#
_symmetry.space_group_name_H-M   'P 1'
#
loop_
_entity.id
_entity.type
_entity.pdbx_description
1 polymer ?
#
loop_
_entity_poly.entity_id
_entity_poly.type
_entity_poly.pdbx_seq_one_letter_code
_entity_poly.pdbx_strand_id
1 'polypeptide(L)'
;MSIFVPNKVYLRGILLHYFIQKKSAAEAHRILGYDKSAAEAHRTYDDNALSDTTCRDWFRRFKNNDFELEDKERSGAPKKFQDKELEQLLDEDPSQTLSELAKILQVDESTVSKGLGMIQKQGHWVPQALKEKRPLYAQRHDKVILLHDNARPHVAKPVKTYLETLKWEVLPHPPYSPDIAPSNFHLFRLMAHGLADRRFRSYEEAQKWIDSWIASKDMSFFRRGIHVLPERWEKVVSSDGQYFK
;
A
#
# COMPACT_ATOMS: atom_id res chain seq x y z
N MET A 1 -31.66 -8.11 -12.50
CA MET A 1 -31.77 -8.86 -11.23
C MET A 1 -30.39 -9.43 -10.93
N SER A 2 -29.77 -9.10 -9.79
CA SER A 2 -28.46 -9.68 -9.44
C SER A 2 -28.65 -11.13 -9.03
N ILE A 3 -27.94 -12.05 -9.69
CA ILE A 3 -27.91 -13.45 -9.31
C ILE A 3 -27.05 -13.55 -8.04
N PHE A 4 -27.65 -13.97 -6.92
CA PHE A 4 -26.92 -14.19 -5.68
C PHE A 4 -25.93 -15.35 -5.87
N VAL A 5 -24.64 -15.09 -5.67
CA VAL A 5 -23.60 -16.12 -5.73
C VAL A 5 -23.19 -16.45 -4.29
N PRO A 6 -23.44 -17.69 -3.81
CA PRO A 6 -23.11 -18.07 -2.44
C PRO A 6 -21.60 -18.07 -2.22
N ASN A 7 -21.14 -17.49 -1.12
CA ASN A 7 -19.75 -17.59 -0.71
C ASN A 7 -19.54 -18.81 0.22
N LYS A 8 -18.28 -19.16 0.50
CA LYS A 8 -17.93 -20.34 1.31
C LYS A 8 -18.52 -20.29 2.73
N VAL A 9 -18.53 -19.12 3.36
CA VAL A 9 -19.08 -18.94 4.72
C VAL A 9 -20.59 -19.18 4.72
N TYR A 10 -21.30 -18.67 3.73
CA TYR A 10 -22.74 -18.88 3.53
C TYR A 10 -23.08 -20.37 3.40
N LEU A 11 -22.33 -21.11 2.57
CA LEU A 11 -22.55 -22.55 2.40
C LEU A 11 -22.27 -23.34 3.70
N ARG A 12 -21.24 -22.95 4.47
CA ARG A 12 -20.95 -23.53 5.79
C ARG A 12 -22.05 -23.22 6.81
N GLY A 13 -22.66 -22.04 6.74
CA GLY A 13 -23.82 -21.67 7.54
C GLY A 13 -25.04 -22.56 7.25
N ILE A 14 -25.27 -22.91 5.98
CA ILE A 14 -26.31 -23.87 5.60
C ILE A 14 -26.00 -25.28 6.16
N LEU A 15 -24.75 -25.72 6.12
CA LEU A 15 -24.35 -26.99 6.72
C LEU A 15 -24.60 -27.01 8.24
N LEU A 16 -24.31 -25.91 8.94
CA LEU A 16 -24.59 -25.78 10.36
C LEU A 16 -26.09 -25.86 10.65
N HIS A 17 -26.92 -25.19 9.83
CA HIS A 17 -28.37 -25.27 9.95
C HIS A 17 -28.88 -26.72 9.79
N TYR A 18 -28.38 -27.47 8.81
CA TYR A 18 -28.75 -28.88 8.64
C TYR A 18 -28.24 -29.78 9.76
N PHE A 19 -27.07 -29.47 10.33
CA PHE A 19 -26.56 -30.17 11.51
C PHE A 19 -27.47 -29.96 12.73
N ILE A 20 -27.96 -28.73 12.96
CA ILE A 20 -28.91 -28.40 14.03
C ILE A 20 -30.24 -29.15 13.82
N GLN A 21 -30.69 -29.29 12.57
CA GLN A 21 -31.86 -30.10 12.19
C GLN A 21 -31.64 -31.62 12.31
N LYS A 22 -30.51 -32.09 12.84
CA LYS A 22 -30.16 -33.51 12.99
C LYS A 22 -30.09 -34.29 11.67
N LYS A 23 -29.91 -33.61 10.54
CA LYS A 23 -29.63 -34.27 9.26
C LYS A 23 -28.21 -34.83 9.26
N SER A 24 -27.95 -35.81 8.41
CA SER A 24 -26.62 -36.35 8.15
C SER A 24 -25.86 -35.49 7.13
N ALA A 25 -24.53 -35.60 7.13
CA ALA A 25 -23.69 -34.90 6.15
C ALA A 25 -24.04 -35.31 4.70
N ALA A 26 -24.43 -36.58 4.48
CA ALA A 26 -24.84 -37.09 3.18
C ALA A 26 -26.21 -36.54 2.74
N GLU A 27 -27.13 -36.31 3.67
CA GLU A 27 -28.40 -35.61 3.37
C GLU A 27 -28.16 -34.13 3.08
N ALA A 28 -27.34 -33.45 3.90
CA ALA A 28 -26.96 -32.07 3.64
C ALA A 28 -26.28 -31.90 2.29
N HIS A 29 -25.37 -32.81 1.92
CA HIS A 29 -24.73 -32.83 0.61
C HIS A 29 -25.75 -33.08 -0.52
N ARG A 30 -26.66 -34.04 -0.39
CA ARG A 30 -27.72 -34.29 -1.38
C ARG A 30 -28.69 -33.11 -1.55
N ILE A 31 -29.00 -32.41 -0.47
CA ILE A 31 -29.88 -31.23 -0.50
C ILE A 31 -29.14 -30.03 -1.15
N LEU A 32 -27.82 -29.93 -0.97
CA LEU A 32 -26.98 -28.89 -1.57
C LEU A 32 -26.52 -29.22 -3.00
N GLY A 33 -26.47 -30.50 -3.36
CA GLY A 33 -26.01 -31.06 -4.62
C GLY A 33 -26.99 -32.12 -5.10
N TYR A 34 -27.91 -31.69 -5.96
CA TYR A 34 -28.78 -32.43 -6.87
C TYR A 34 -29.20 -33.89 -6.52
N ASP A 35 -30.51 -34.11 -6.36
CA ASP A 35 -31.18 -35.41 -6.55
C ASP A 35 -31.75 -35.48 -7.98
N LYS A 36 -31.39 -36.52 -8.74
CA LYS A 36 -31.85 -36.76 -10.13
C LYS A 36 -33.28 -37.30 -10.24
N SER A 37 -33.97 -37.59 -9.13
CA SER A 37 -35.24 -38.35 -9.16
C SER A 37 -36.53 -37.58 -8.89
N ALA A 38 -36.47 -36.29 -8.52
CA ALA A 38 -37.68 -35.51 -8.22
C ALA A 38 -37.86 -34.34 -9.19
N ALA A 39 -38.96 -34.35 -9.95
CA ALA A 39 -39.27 -33.44 -11.05
C ALA A 39 -39.50 -31.96 -10.66
N GLU A 40 -39.29 -31.55 -9.41
CA GLU A 40 -39.75 -30.23 -8.91
C GLU A 40 -38.78 -29.49 -7.95
N ALA A 41 -37.46 -29.75 -7.97
CA ALA A 41 -36.51 -29.00 -7.15
C ALA A 41 -35.78 -27.90 -7.94
N HIS A 42 -36.03 -26.63 -7.58
CA HIS A 42 -35.26 -25.48 -8.05
C HIS A 42 -33.77 -25.65 -7.71
N ARG A 43 -32.89 -25.53 -8.73
CA ARG A 43 -31.43 -25.60 -8.59
C ARG A 43 -30.96 -24.51 -7.63
N THR A 44 -30.41 -24.88 -6.47
CA THR A 44 -29.95 -23.88 -5.51
C THR A 44 -28.53 -23.39 -5.84
N TYR A 45 -27.52 -24.26 -6.00
CA TYR A 45 -26.11 -23.82 -6.08
C TYR A 45 -25.15 -24.67 -6.94
N ASP A 46 -25.61 -25.24 -8.06
CA ASP A 46 -24.91 -26.23 -8.92
C ASP A 46 -23.38 -26.03 -9.08
N ASP A 47 -22.93 -24.83 -9.50
CA ASP A 47 -21.50 -24.55 -9.75
C ASP A 47 -20.67 -24.23 -8.49
N ASN A 48 -21.34 -23.98 -7.36
CA ASN A 48 -20.71 -23.59 -6.09
C ASN A 48 -20.95 -24.62 -4.97
N ALA A 49 -21.48 -25.79 -5.29
CA ALA A 49 -21.81 -26.81 -4.31
C ALA A 49 -20.55 -27.33 -3.59
N LEU A 50 -20.65 -27.53 -2.27
CA LEU A 50 -19.57 -28.12 -1.49
C LEU A 50 -19.44 -29.61 -1.82
N SER A 51 -18.20 -30.09 -1.94
CA SER A 51 -17.93 -31.51 -2.10
C SER A 51 -18.46 -32.30 -0.88
N ASP A 52 -18.82 -33.56 -1.09
CA ASP A 52 -19.24 -34.47 -0.03
C ASP A 52 -18.17 -34.58 1.08
N THR A 53 -16.89 -34.63 0.71
CA THR A 53 -15.76 -34.61 1.66
C THR A 53 -15.79 -33.35 2.53
N THR A 54 -16.00 -32.19 1.93
CA THR A 54 -16.11 -30.92 2.66
C THR A 54 -17.31 -30.94 3.60
N CYS A 55 -18.47 -31.46 3.18
CA CYS A 55 -19.65 -31.58 4.03
C CYS A 55 -19.36 -32.46 5.26
N ARG A 56 -18.71 -33.63 5.06
CA ARG A 56 -18.35 -34.55 6.15
C ARG A 56 -17.35 -33.93 7.13
N ASP A 57 -16.34 -33.22 6.64
CA ASP A 57 -15.34 -32.56 7.48
C ASP A 57 -15.95 -31.46 8.35
N TRP A 58 -16.86 -30.65 7.80
CA TRP A 58 -17.59 -29.63 8.56
C TRP A 58 -18.52 -30.26 9.61
N PHE A 59 -19.23 -31.33 9.26
CA PHE A 59 -20.05 -32.07 10.23
C PHE A 59 -19.19 -32.69 11.35
N ARG A 60 -17.95 -33.12 11.05
CA ARG A 60 -17.00 -33.56 12.08
C ARG A 60 -16.61 -32.43 13.03
N ARG A 61 -16.37 -31.22 12.51
CA ARG A 61 -16.09 -30.02 13.32
C ARG A 61 -17.27 -29.66 14.23
N PHE A 62 -18.48 -29.64 13.70
CA PHE A 62 -19.69 -29.33 14.49
C PHE A 62 -19.94 -30.34 15.61
N LYS A 63 -19.65 -31.63 15.39
CA LYS A 63 -19.69 -32.65 16.45
C LYS A 63 -18.68 -32.41 17.57
N ASN A 64 -17.56 -31.75 17.27
CA ASN A 64 -16.54 -31.34 18.22
C ASN A 64 -16.80 -29.95 18.83
N ASN A 65 -18.02 -29.42 18.71
CA ASN A 65 -18.44 -28.09 19.17
C ASN A 65 -17.66 -26.91 18.53
N ASP A 66 -17.07 -27.10 17.35
CA ASP A 66 -16.43 -26.03 16.58
C ASP A 66 -17.40 -25.49 15.53
N PHE A 67 -18.09 -24.40 15.87
CA PHE A 67 -19.10 -23.73 15.04
C PHE A 67 -18.56 -22.52 14.26
N GLU A 68 -17.24 -22.29 14.28
CA GLU A 68 -16.62 -21.17 13.60
C GLU A 68 -16.61 -21.40 12.07
N LEU A 69 -17.39 -20.60 11.35
CA LEU A 69 -17.60 -20.74 9.91
C LEU A 69 -16.47 -20.15 9.06
N GLU A 70 -15.63 -19.30 9.66
CA GLU A 70 -14.48 -18.70 9.00
C GLU A 70 -13.28 -19.65 8.99
N ASP A 71 -12.37 -19.43 8.03
CA ASP A 71 -11.10 -20.13 8.02
C ASP A 71 -10.23 -19.57 9.15
N LYS A 72 -9.79 -20.43 10.05
CA LYS A 72 -8.78 -20.05 11.05
C LYS A 72 -7.52 -19.58 10.34
N GLU A 73 -6.84 -18.62 10.97
CA GLU A 73 -5.55 -18.13 10.49
C GLU A 73 -4.60 -19.33 10.35
N ARG A 74 -4.15 -19.58 9.12
CA ARG A 74 -3.27 -20.72 8.85
C ARG A 74 -1.89 -20.36 9.38
N SER A 75 -1.26 -21.29 10.09
CA SER A 75 0.15 -21.21 10.43
C SER A 75 0.95 -21.13 9.12
N GLY A 76 1.33 -19.91 8.73
CA GLY A 76 2.20 -19.69 7.59
C GLY A 76 3.59 -20.25 7.86
N ALA A 77 4.42 -20.34 6.81
CA ALA A 77 5.83 -20.62 7.01
C ALA A 77 6.45 -19.55 7.94
N PRO A 78 7.26 -19.94 8.93
CA PRO A 78 7.89 -18.98 9.83
C PRO A 78 8.74 -17.99 9.03
N LYS A 79 8.65 -16.70 9.38
CA LYS A 79 9.47 -15.65 8.76
C LYS A 79 10.95 -15.95 9.03
N LYS A 80 11.79 -15.82 8.00
CA LYS A 80 13.24 -16.06 8.09
C LYS A 80 14.00 -14.95 8.84
N PHE A 81 13.45 -13.73 8.88
CA PHE A 81 13.95 -12.58 9.65
C PHE A 81 12.77 -11.70 10.09
N GLN A 82 12.97 -10.85 11.11
CA GLN A 82 11.95 -9.90 11.53
C GLN A 82 12.01 -8.62 10.68
N ASP A 83 10.85 -8.03 10.37
CA ASP A 83 10.78 -6.80 9.57
C ASP A 83 11.62 -5.66 10.19
N LYS A 84 11.69 -5.59 11.53
CA LYS A 84 12.54 -4.64 12.29
C LYS A 84 14.04 -4.79 12.06
N GLU A 85 14.50 -6.02 11.84
CA GLU A 85 15.92 -6.32 11.60
C GLU A 85 16.34 -5.79 10.23
N LEU A 86 15.47 -5.95 9.23
CA LEU A 86 15.67 -5.37 7.90
C LEU A 86 15.53 -3.83 7.91
N GLU A 87 14.63 -3.27 8.73
CA GLU A 87 14.53 -1.82 8.92
C GLU A 87 15.82 -1.20 9.50
N GLN A 88 16.40 -1.83 10.53
CA GLN A 88 17.65 -1.34 11.14
C GLN A 88 18.82 -1.27 10.14
N LEU A 89 18.96 -2.28 9.28
CA LEU A 89 20.01 -2.30 8.26
C LEU A 89 19.85 -1.17 7.22
N LEU A 90 18.60 -0.85 6.86
CA LEU A 90 18.30 0.24 5.94
C LEU A 90 18.49 1.62 6.58
N ASP A 91 18.28 1.74 7.89
CA ASP A 91 18.52 2.96 8.63
C ASP A 91 20.02 3.23 8.81
N GLU A 92 20.83 2.19 8.96
CA GLU A 92 22.30 2.28 9.05
C GLU A 92 22.95 2.71 7.73
N ASP A 93 22.52 2.12 6.61
CA ASP A 93 22.99 2.52 5.28
C ASP A 93 21.87 2.39 4.23
N PRO A 94 21.22 3.50 3.86
CA PRO A 94 20.15 3.52 2.86
C PRO A 94 20.59 3.14 1.44
N SER A 95 21.89 3.01 1.19
CA SER A 95 22.44 2.71 -0.14
C SER A 95 22.79 1.24 -0.36
N GLN A 96 22.57 0.39 0.65
CA GLN A 96 22.84 -1.05 0.55
C GLN A 96 22.05 -1.72 -0.57
N THR A 97 22.73 -2.60 -1.28
CA THR A 97 22.13 -3.42 -2.33
C THR A 97 21.38 -4.61 -1.74
N LEU A 98 20.42 -5.16 -2.50
CA LEU A 98 19.71 -6.40 -2.11
C LEU A 98 20.68 -7.56 -1.81
N SER A 99 21.83 -7.60 -2.49
CA SER A 99 22.85 -8.63 -2.31
C SER A 99 23.59 -8.49 -0.97
N GLU A 100 23.88 -7.26 -0.55
CA GLU A 100 24.51 -6.98 0.74
C GLU A 100 23.56 -7.30 1.89
N LEU A 101 22.31 -6.85 1.79
CA LEU A 101 21.26 -7.17 2.76
C LEU A 101 21.01 -8.69 2.86
N ALA A 102 21.00 -9.39 1.73
CA ALA A 102 20.83 -10.84 1.67
C ALA A 102 21.98 -11.58 2.37
N LYS A 103 23.22 -11.11 2.20
CA LYS A 103 24.39 -11.66 2.90
C LYS A 103 24.33 -11.44 4.40
N ILE A 104 23.95 -10.25 4.84
CA ILE A 104 23.84 -9.90 6.27
C ILE A 104 22.76 -10.76 6.94
N LEU A 105 21.58 -10.84 6.32
CA LEU A 105 20.43 -11.59 6.83
C LEU A 105 20.52 -13.10 6.57
N GLN A 106 21.56 -13.57 5.88
CA GLN A 106 21.75 -14.97 5.48
C GLN A 106 20.53 -15.58 4.75
N VAL A 107 19.90 -14.78 3.89
CA VAL A 107 18.75 -15.18 3.08
C VAL A 107 19.03 -14.94 1.60
N ASP A 108 18.16 -15.44 0.74
CA ASP A 108 18.21 -15.11 -0.68
C ASP A 108 17.71 -13.68 -0.95
N GLU A 109 18.24 -13.04 -1.99
CA GLU A 109 17.86 -11.68 -2.41
C GLU A 109 16.35 -11.55 -2.69
N SER A 110 15.70 -12.62 -3.15
CA SER A 110 14.26 -12.61 -3.41
C SER A 110 13.43 -12.49 -2.12
N THR A 111 13.93 -13.05 -1.01
CA THR A 111 13.32 -12.92 0.32
C THR A 111 13.51 -11.50 0.86
N VAL A 112 14.68 -10.88 0.67
CA VAL A 112 14.89 -9.46 1.01
C VAL A 112 13.97 -8.56 0.20
N SER A 113 13.87 -8.78 -1.11
CA SER A 113 12.97 -8.03 -2.00
C SER A 113 11.51 -8.14 -1.56
N LYS A 114 11.05 -9.34 -1.17
CA LYS A 114 9.70 -9.54 -0.61
C LYS A 114 9.52 -8.84 0.74
N GLY A 115 10.52 -8.89 1.62
CA GLY A 115 10.53 -8.19 2.91
C GLY A 115 10.41 -6.68 2.74
N LEU A 116 11.24 -6.09 1.88
CA LEU A 116 11.15 -4.69 1.48
C LEU A 116 9.77 -4.34 0.92
N GLY A 117 9.24 -5.17 0.02
CA GLY A 117 7.90 -4.98 -0.52
C GLY A 117 6.79 -5.05 0.54
N MET A 118 7.00 -5.80 1.63
CA MET A 118 6.06 -5.85 2.76
C MET A 118 6.20 -4.62 3.66
N ILE A 119 7.41 -4.20 4.02
CA ILE A 119 7.69 -2.99 4.80
C ILE A 119 7.16 -1.74 4.07
N GLN A 120 7.43 -1.64 2.77
CA GLN A 120 6.91 -0.59 1.92
C GLN A 120 5.38 -0.60 1.81
N LYS A 121 4.71 -1.75 1.97
CA LYS A 121 3.24 -1.80 1.97
C LYS A 121 2.64 -1.46 3.33
N GLN A 122 3.35 -1.75 4.41
CA GLN A 122 2.88 -1.48 5.78
C GLN A 122 3.05 -0.01 6.19
N GLY A 123 3.83 0.78 5.45
CA GLY A 123 3.85 2.25 5.59
C GLY A 123 4.40 2.78 6.92
N HIS A 124 5.13 1.96 7.67
CA HIS A 124 5.67 2.35 8.97
C HIS A 124 6.97 3.18 8.87
N TRP A 125 7.75 2.97 7.81
CA TRP A 125 9.09 3.56 7.68
C TRP A 125 9.08 5.08 7.43
N VAL A 126 8.22 5.57 6.53
CA VAL A 126 8.19 7.01 6.18
C VAL A 126 7.74 7.89 7.36
N PRO A 127 6.68 7.54 8.13
CA PRO A 127 6.31 8.30 9.33
C PRO A 127 7.39 8.32 10.41
N GLN A 128 8.15 7.24 10.59
CA GLN A 128 9.22 7.17 11.59
C GLN A 128 10.39 8.08 11.21
N ALA A 129 10.88 7.98 9.97
CA ALA A 129 11.95 8.85 9.48
C ALA A 129 11.56 10.35 9.53
N LEU A 130 10.28 10.68 9.31
CA LEU A 130 9.77 12.03 9.46
C LEU A 130 9.75 12.51 10.91
N LYS A 131 9.35 11.65 11.86
CA LYS A 131 9.36 11.96 13.30
C LYS A 131 10.77 12.28 13.79
N GLU A 132 11.76 11.51 13.35
CA GLU A 132 13.17 11.71 13.71
C GLU A 132 13.75 12.97 13.08
N LYS A 133 13.57 13.18 11.77
CA LYS A 133 14.17 14.32 11.05
C LYS A 133 13.43 15.63 11.25
N ARG A 134 12.16 15.61 11.68
CA ARG A 134 11.34 16.81 11.91
C ARG A 134 10.58 16.71 13.22
N PRO A 135 11.14 17.13 14.36
CA PRO A 135 10.49 17.08 15.67
C PRO A 135 9.14 17.83 15.72
N LEU A 136 8.99 18.88 14.91
CA LEU A 136 7.76 19.65 14.74
C LEU A 136 6.62 18.84 14.08
N TYR A 137 6.91 17.68 13.51
CA TYR A 137 5.94 16.75 12.91
C TYR A 137 4.93 16.26 13.96
N ALA A 138 5.43 15.84 15.13
CA ALA A 138 4.59 15.38 16.25
C ALA A 138 3.65 16.48 16.77
N GLN A 139 4.07 17.76 16.67
CA GLN A 139 3.27 18.92 17.08
C GLN A 139 2.13 19.24 16.09
N ARG A 140 2.20 18.76 14.85
CA ARG A 140 1.18 18.96 13.81
C ARG A 140 0.19 17.81 13.71
N HIS A 141 0.02 17.05 14.80
CA HIS A 141 -0.86 15.89 14.89
C HIS A 141 -0.58 14.82 13.81
N ASP A 142 0.68 14.65 13.41
CA ASP A 142 1.09 13.70 12.36
C ASP A 142 0.40 13.93 11.00
N LYS A 143 -0.14 15.13 10.73
CA LYS A 143 -0.84 15.44 9.48
C LYS A 143 0.12 16.02 8.43
N VAL A 144 0.33 15.26 7.34
CA VAL A 144 1.11 15.69 6.18
C VAL A 144 0.19 16.11 5.05
N ILE A 145 0.51 17.25 4.44
CA ILE A 145 -0.07 17.67 3.17
C ILE A 145 1.00 17.48 2.09
N LEU A 146 0.75 16.58 1.15
CA LEU A 146 1.63 16.25 0.04
C LEU A 146 1.18 17.01 -1.21
N LEU A 147 2.09 17.76 -1.81
CA LEU A 147 1.90 18.39 -3.12
C LEU A 147 2.85 17.72 -4.13
N HIS A 148 2.28 17.04 -5.11
CA HIS A 148 3.00 16.46 -6.25
C HIS A 148 2.21 16.64 -7.55
N ASP A 149 2.83 16.38 -8.70
CA ASP A 149 2.20 16.48 -10.00
C ASP A 149 1.38 15.22 -10.36
N ASN A 150 0.56 15.32 -11.41
CA ASN A 150 -0.33 14.22 -11.84
C ASN A 150 0.35 13.20 -12.77
N ALA A 151 1.67 13.02 -12.68
CA ALA A 151 2.37 12.02 -13.47
C ALA A 151 1.75 10.63 -13.24
N ARG A 152 1.68 9.80 -14.29
CA ARG A 152 1.03 8.48 -14.25
C ARG A 152 1.46 7.62 -13.05
N PRO A 153 2.75 7.56 -12.66
CA PRO A 153 3.16 6.81 -11.48
C PRO A 153 2.55 7.34 -10.18
N HIS A 154 2.39 8.66 -10.04
CA HIS A 154 1.89 9.29 -8.81
C HIS A 154 0.38 9.12 -8.61
N VAL A 155 -0.38 9.00 -9.71
CA VAL A 155 -1.84 8.78 -9.64
C VAL A 155 -2.24 7.31 -9.70
N ALA A 156 -1.27 6.40 -9.78
CA ALA A 156 -1.51 4.96 -9.85
C ALA A 156 -2.18 4.45 -8.56
N LYS A 157 -3.05 3.44 -8.71
CA LYS A 157 -3.79 2.84 -7.58
C LYS A 157 -2.88 2.41 -6.42
N PRO A 158 -1.73 1.74 -6.64
CA PRO A 158 -0.84 1.35 -5.54
C PRO A 158 -0.34 2.54 -4.73
N VAL A 159 -0.01 3.67 -5.39
CA VAL A 159 0.48 4.88 -4.72
C VAL A 159 -0.64 5.55 -3.92
N LYS A 160 -1.85 5.64 -4.48
CA LYS A 160 -3.01 6.19 -3.76
C LYS A 160 -3.34 5.38 -2.50
N THR A 161 -3.41 4.07 -2.60
CA THR A 161 -3.63 3.18 -1.45
C THR A 161 -2.52 3.34 -0.40
N TYR A 162 -1.27 3.53 -0.82
CA TYR A 162 -0.17 3.77 0.10
C TYR A 162 -0.29 5.11 0.83
N LEU A 163 -0.61 6.19 0.13
CA LEU A 163 -0.83 7.51 0.73
C LEU A 163 -2.03 7.52 1.70
N GLU A 164 -3.07 6.74 1.41
CA GLU A 164 -4.22 6.51 2.30
C GLU A 164 -3.78 5.79 3.59
N THR A 165 -2.95 4.75 3.50
CA THR A 165 -2.38 4.04 4.66
C THR A 165 -1.55 4.99 5.54
N LEU A 166 -0.79 5.89 4.91
CA LEU A 166 -0.01 6.92 5.61
C LEU A 166 -0.87 8.04 6.21
N LYS A 167 -2.17 8.12 5.84
CA LYS A 167 -3.09 9.20 6.20
C LYS A 167 -2.62 10.58 5.74
N TRP A 168 -1.94 10.64 4.59
CA TRP A 168 -1.48 11.89 4.02
C TRP A 168 -2.56 12.54 3.17
N GLU A 169 -2.73 13.85 3.33
CA GLU A 169 -3.64 14.64 2.51
C GLU A 169 -2.92 15.04 1.22
N VAL A 170 -3.45 14.63 0.06
CA VAL A 170 -2.89 15.02 -1.24
C VAL A 170 -3.54 16.32 -1.70
N LEU A 171 -2.74 17.37 -1.86
CA LEU A 171 -3.22 18.66 -2.35
C LEU A 171 -3.55 18.55 -3.85
N PRO A 172 -4.70 19.05 -4.31
CA PRO A 172 -5.04 19.04 -5.73
C PRO A 172 -4.01 19.86 -6.52
N HIS A 173 -3.54 19.29 -7.62
CA HIS A 173 -2.63 19.95 -8.53
C HIS A 173 -3.21 19.87 -9.95
N PRO A 174 -3.39 20.99 -10.68
CA PRO A 174 -3.83 20.96 -12.06
C PRO A 174 -2.78 20.35 -13.01
N PRO A 175 -3.21 19.74 -14.14
CA PRO A 175 -2.29 19.29 -15.19
C PRO A 175 -1.47 20.45 -15.78
N TYR A 176 -0.22 20.17 -16.15
CA TYR A 176 0.67 21.12 -16.84
C TYR A 176 0.95 22.43 -16.08
N SER A 177 0.96 22.40 -14.74
CA SER A 177 1.16 23.62 -13.93
C SER A 177 2.49 23.59 -13.13
N PRO A 178 3.66 23.57 -13.81
CA PRO A 178 4.95 23.61 -13.13
C PRO A 178 5.20 24.92 -12.39
N ASP A 179 4.51 25.99 -12.78
CA ASP A 179 4.52 27.33 -12.19
C ASP A 179 3.92 27.40 -10.78
N ILE A 180 3.15 26.39 -10.36
CA ILE A 180 2.63 26.28 -8.98
C ILE A 180 3.23 25.08 -8.23
N ALA A 181 4.24 24.43 -8.78
CA ALA A 181 5.01 23.38 -8.10
C ALA A 181 6.30 23.96 -7.49
N PRO A 182 6.43 24.06 -6.15
CA PRO A 182 7.61 24.67 -5.51
C PRO A 182 8.93 24.00 -5.89
N SER A 183 8.91 22.69 -6.10
CA SER A 183 10.06 21.95 -6.62
C SER A 183 10.52 22.49 -7.97
N ASN A 184 9.60 22.81 -8.88
CA ASN A 184 9.92 23.25 -10.23
C ASN A 184 10.31 24.73 -10.26
N PHE A 185 9.44 25.64 -9.77
CA PHE A 185 9.67 27.08 -9.92
C PHE A 185 10.76 27.65 -9.01
N HIS A 186 11.08 26.96 -7.90
CA HIS A 186 12.04 27.43 -6.88
C HIS A 186 13.27 26.53 -6.78
N LEU A 187 13.09 25.25 -6.38
CA LEU A 187 14.21 24.36 -6.09
C LEU A 187 15.03 24.02 -7.35
N PHE A 188 14.40 23.40 -8.33
CA PHE A 188 15.05 22.95 -9.57
C PHE A 188 15.47 24.13 -10.44
N ARG A 189 14.71 25.22 -10.46
CA ARG A 189 15.12 26.45 -11.14
C ARG A 189 16.49 26.95 -10.65
N LEU A 190 16.69 27.02 -9.34
CA LEU A 190 17.94 27.49 -8.76
C LEU A 190 19.05 26.44 -8.82
N MET A 191 18.69 25.15 -8.77
CA MET A 191 19.64 24.05 -8.97
C MET A 191 20.19 24.05 -10.40
N ALA A 192 19.34 24.29 -11.41
CA ALA A 192 19.74 24.34 -12.82
C ALA A 192 20.81 25.43 -13.07
N HIS A 193 20.70 26.58 -12.42
CA HIS A 193 21.75 27.61 -12.48
C HIS A 193 23.10 27.12 -11.93
N GLY A 194 23.09 26.32 -10.86
CA GLY A 194 24.31 25.72 -10.30
C GLY A 194 24.88 24.57 -11.14
N LEU A 195 24.04 23.96 -11.99
CA LEU A 195 24.38 22.85 -12.86
C LEU A 195 24.87 23.30 -14.24
N ALA A 196 24.53 24.50 -14.70
CA ALA A 196 24.74 24.96 -16.08
C ALA A 196 26.18 24.79 -16.59
N ASP A 197 27.18 24.98 -15.71
CA ASP A 197 28.60 24.91 -16.07
C ASP A 197 29.31 23.65 -15.54
N ARG A 198 28.55 22.63 -15.10
CA ARG A 198 29.11 21.42 -14.49
C ARG A 198 29.00 20.21 -15.41
N ARG A 199 30.05 19.39 -15.41
CA ARG A 199 30.08 18.06 -16.02
C ARG A 199 30.51 17.05 -14.97
N PHE A 200 29.67 16.06 -14.74
CA PHE A 200 29.97 14.96 -13.83
C PHE A 200 30.53 13.78 -14.61
N ARG A 201 31.52 13.09 -14.02
CA ARG A 201 32.17 11.91 -14.61
C ARG A 201 31.62 10.60 -14.07
N SER A 202 30.90 10.64 -12.95
CA SER A 202 30.24 9.49 -12.35
C SER A 202 28.94 9.88 -11.65
N TYR A 203 28.14 8.86 -11.32
CA TYR A 203 26.90 9.03 -10.57
C TYR A 203 27.17 9.54 -9.15
N GLU A 204 28.20 9.03 -8.50
CA GLU A 204 28.59 9.37 -7.13
C GLU A 204 29.02 10.84 -7.02
N GLU A 205 29.69 11.36 -8.06
CA GLU A 205 30.05 12.77 -8.14
C GLU A 205 28.80 13.68 -8.22
N ALA A 206 27.83 13.29 -9.05
CA ALA A 206 26.57 14.01 -9.19
C ALA A 206 25.76 13.97 -7.89
N GLN A 207 25.64 12.81 -7.26
CA GLN A 207 24.94 12.64 -5.98
C GLN A 207 25.58 13.51 -4.89
N LYS A 208 26.91 13.41 -4.71
CA LYS A 208 27.64 14.21 -3.72
C LYS A 208 27.48 15.71 -3.94
N TRP A 209 27.45 16.14 -5.20
CA TRP A 209 27.19 17.54 -5.53
C TRP A 209 25.77 17.96 -5.13
N ILE A 210 24.75 17.16 -5.45
CA ILE A 210 23.36 17.44 -5.09
C ILE A 210 23.22 17.54 -3.56
N ASP A 211 23.78 16.57 -2.83
CA ASP A 211 23.72 16.55 -1.36
C ASP A 211 24.39 17.79 -0.76
N SER A 212 25.57 18.14 -1.27
CA SER A 212 26.29 19.35 -0.85
C SER A 212 25.53 20.63 -1.20
N TRP A 213 24.90 20.68 -2.38
CA TRP A 213 24.12 21.84 -2.81
C TRP A 213 22.87 22.03 -1.95
N ILE A 214 22.14 20.95 -1.64
CA ILE A 214 20.96 20.98 -0.76
C ILE A 214 21.37 21.39 0.66
N ALA A 215 22.45 20.79 1.19
CA ALA A 215 22.98 21.12 2.51
C ALA A 215 23.47 22.57 2.62
N SER A 216 23.92 23.18 1.51
CA SER A 216 24.32 24.58 1.47
C SER A 216 23.14 25.57 1.61
N LYS A 217 21.89 25.11 1.44
CA LYS A 217 20.72 25.98 1.54
C LYS A 217 20.22 26.06 2.97
N ASP A 218 20.00 27.29 3.41
CA ASP A 218 19.46 27.55 4.73
C ASP A 218 17.95 27.25 4.80
N MET A 219 17.40 27.12 6.01
CA MET A 219 15.97 26.81 6.17
C MET A 219 15.04 27.88 5.57
N SER A 220 15.46 29.15 5.54
CA SER A 220 14.66 30.24 4.94
C SER A 220 14.52 30.07 3.43
N PHE A 221 15.52 29.48 2.75
CA PHE A 221 15.43 29.16 1.32
C PHE A 221 14.22 28.27 1.02
N PHE A 222 14.07 27.15 1.74
CA PHE A 222 12.94 26.23 1.54
C PHE A 222 11.63 26.86 1.98
N ARG A 223 11.64 27.60 3.09
CA ARG A 223 10.46 28.32 3.59
C ARG A 223 9.92 29.29 2.54
N ARG A 224 10.79 30.12 1.95
CA ARG A 224 10.43 31.08 0.89
C ARG A 224 9.74 30.38 -0.28
N GLY A 225 10.30 29.27 -0.78
CA GLY A 225 9.72 28.52 -1.91
C GLY A 225 8.28 28.08 -1.66
N ILE A 226 7.96 27.68 -0.43
CA ILE A 226 6.59 27.31 -0.03
C ILE A 226 5.69 28.54 0.19
N HIS A 227 6.21 29.60 0.83
CA HIS A 227 5.41 30.78 1.18
C HIS A 227 5.04 31.66 -0.03
N VAL A 228 5.66 31.43 -1.19
CA VAL A 228 5.30 32.09 -2.46
C VAL A 228 4.09 31.42 -3.14
N LEU A 229 3.64 30.25 -2.68
CA LEU A 229 2.49 29.55 -3.26
C LEU A 229 1.19 30.39 -3.28
N PRO A 230 0.78 31.06 -2.19
CA PRO A 230 -0.46 31.85 -2.19
C PRO A 230 -0.44 32.97 -3.24
N GLU A 231 0.66 33.73 -3.34
CA GLU A 231 0.83 34.78 -4.34
C GLU A 231 0.75 34.21 -5.77
N ARG A 232 1.32 33.03 -6.00
CA ARG A 232 1.24 32.35 -7.30
C ARG A 232 -0.18 31.89 -7.61
N TRP A 233 -0.91 31.35 -6.65
CA TRP A 233 -2.31 30.97 -6.83
C TRP A 233 -3.19 32.19 -7.16
N GLU A 234 -2.98 33.32 -6.49
CA GLU A 234 -3.66 34.57 -6.82
C GLU A 234 -3.39 35.02 -8.27
N LYS A 235 -2.15 34.87 -8.75
CA LYS A 235 -1.80 35.16 -10.15
C LYS A 235 -2.47 34.21 -11.15
N VAL A 236 -2.57 32.92 -10.83
CA VAL A 236 -3.32 31.96 -11.66
C VAL A 236 -4.78 32.38 -11.79
N VAL A 237 -5.42 32.73 -10.66
CA VAL A 237 -6.82 33.15 -10.63
C VAL A 237 -7.00 34.46 -11.40
N SER A 238 -6.10 35.43 -11.19
CA SER A 238 -6.14 36.72 -11.89
C SER A 238 -5.86 36.62 -13.39
N SER A 239 -5.26 35.51 -13.84
CA SER A 239 -4.95 35.24 -15.24
C SER A 239 -5.95 34.27 -15.88
N ASP A 240 -7.10 34.02 -15.24
CA ASP A 240 -8.12 33.06 -15.70
C ASP A 240 -7.55 31.68 -16.05
N GLY A 241 -6.57 31.21 -15.26
CA GLY A 241 -5.89 29.93 -15.47
C GLY A 241 -4.78 29.92 -16.52
N GLN A 242 -4.46 31.06 -17.13
CA GLN A 242 -3.31 31.20 -18.03
C GLN A 242 -2.00 31.28 -17.24
N TYR A 243 -0.89 30.94 -17.91
CA TYR A 243 0.45 31.12 -17.35
C TYR A 243 0.77 32.60 -17.12
N PHE A 244 1.51 32.86 -16.04
CA PHE A 244 1.95 34.18 -15.64
C PHE A 244 3.48 34.25 -15.51
N LYS A 245 4.02 35.46 -15.48
CA LYS A 245 5.46 35.71 -15.28
C LYS A 245 5.78 36.05 -13.83
#